data_AF-A3B8T1-F1
#
_entry.id   AF-A3B8T1-F1
#
_cell.length_a   1.000
_cell.length_b   1.000
_cell.length_c   1.000
_cell.angle_alpha   90.00
_cell.angle_beta   90.00
_cell.angle_gamma   90.00
#
_symmetry.space_group_name_H-M   'P 1'
#
loop_
_entity.id
_entity.type
_entity.pdbx_description
1 polymer ?
#
loop_
_entity_poly.entity_id
_entity_poly.type
_entity_poly.pdbx_seq_one_letter_code
_entity_poly.pdbx_strand_id
1 'polypeptide(L)' 'MTTQLVKIGTWGGNGGGRVDLSVLPRSLKSVTIRSGAAIDAIAFTYIGTDGKEHLAGPWGGGGGNPTT' A
#
# COMPACT_ATOMS: atom_id res chain seq x y z
N MET A 1 2.75 25.42 3.90
CA MET A 1 1.40 24.85 3.70
C MET A 1 1.45 23.38 4.10
N THR A 2 0.69 22.95 5.11
CA THR A 2 0.55 21.52 5.44
C THR A 2 -0.45 20.91 4.46
N THR A 3 0.01 20.00 3.60
CA THR A 3 -0.87 19.16 2.77
C THR A 3 -1.68 18.24 3.67
N GLN A 4 -3.00 18.44 3.74
CA GLN A 4 -3.92 17.54 4.43
C GLN A 4 -4.31 16.40 3.48
N LEU A 5 -4.07 15.17 3.89
CA LEU A 5 -4.48 13.97 3.15
C LEU A 5 -5.92 13.60 3.51
N VAL A 6 -6.74 13.30 2.51
CA VAL A 6 -8.08 12.72 2.69
C VAL A 6 -7.95 11.20 2.63
N LYS A 7 -8.53 10.51 3.62
CA LYS A 7 -8.55 9.04 3.68
C LYS A 7 -9.93 8.53 3.22
N ILE A 8 -9.95 7.71 2.18
CA ILE A 8 -11.17 7.20 1.53
C ILE A 8 -11.11 5.67 1.48
N GLY A 9 -12.23 5.00 1.79
CA GLY A 9 -12.34 3.53 1.84
C GLY A 9 -12.61 3.01 3.25
N THR A 10 -12.45 1.70 3.52
CA THR A 10 -12.01 0.61 2.61
C THR A 10 -13.13 0.06 1.74
N TRP A 11 -12.78 -0.60 0.63
CA TRP A 11 -13.70 -1.41 -0.18
C TRP A 11 -13.25 -2.87 -0.14
N GLY A 12 -14.13 -3.78 0.28
CA GLY A 12 -13.80 -5.20 0.44
C GLY A 12 -14.59 -5.84 1.59
N GLY A 13 -14.19 -7.05 1.96
CA GLY A 13 -14.75 -7.77 3.12
C GLY A 13 -14.08 -7.39 4.45
N ASN A 14 -14.57 -7.99 5.55
CA ASN A 14 -14.09 -7.72 6.92
C ASN A 14 -13.05 -8.75 7.44
N GLY A 15 -12.48 -9.57 6.55
CA GLY A 15 -11.48 -10.57 6.92
C GLY A 15 -10.05 -10.01 7.03
N GLY A 16 -9.13 -10.80 7.61
CA GLY A 16 -7.71 -10.45 7.73
C GLY A 16 -7.40 -9.50 8.89
N GLY A 17 -6.22 -8.86 8.84
CA GLY A 17 -5.76 -7.86 9.81
C GLY A 17 -5.64 -6.48 9.19
N ARG A 18 -6.05 -5.43 9.92
CA ARG A 18 -5.94 -4.05 9.44
C ARG A 18 -4.47 -3.62 9.35
N VAL A 19 -4.11 -2.99 8.25
CA VAL A 19 -2.78 -2.43 7.97
C VAL A 19 -2.90 -0.94 7.63
N ASP A 20 -1.88 -0.15 7.97
CA ASP A 20 -1.86 1.30 7.78
C ASP A 20 -0.42 1.84 7.78
N LEU A 21 -0.25 3.10 7.39
CA LEU A 21 1.05 3.78 7.38
C LEU A 21 1.36 4.48 8.71
N SER A 22 2.62 4.44 9.13
CA SER A 22 3.12 5.18 10.29
C SER A 22 3.64 6.57 9.95
N VAL A 23 4.15 6.77 8.72
CA VAL A 23 4.60 8.06 8.20
C VAL A 23 3.66 8.48 7.07
N LEU A 24 3.19 9.73 7.11
CA LEU A 24 2.31 10.23 6.07
C LEU A 24 3.05 10.31 4.72
N PRO A 25 2.43 9.87 3.61
CA PRO A 25 3.06 9.91 2.31
C PRO A 25 3.00 11.33 1.70
N ARG A 26 4.07 11.70 0.98
CA ARG A 26 4.15 12.93 0.18
C ARG A 26 4.22 12.65 -1.33
N SER A 27 4.89 11.57 -1.73
CA SER A 27 5.01 11.17 -3.14
C SER A 27 5.07 9.65 -3.25
N LEU A 28 4.11 9.04 -3.94
CA LEU A 28 4.21 7.64 -4.35
C LEU A 28 5.37 7.47 -5.35
N LYS A 29 6.07 6.35 -5.31
CA LYS A 29 7.20 6.04 -6.20
C LYS A 29 6.99 4.78 -7.01
N SER A 30 6.51 3.72 -6.38
CA SER A 30 6.22 2.46 -7.06
C SER A 30 5.02 1.76 -6.42
N VAL A 31 4.36 0.90 -7.17
CA VAL A 31 3.36 -0.04 -6.65
C VAL A 31 3.68 -1.41 -7.22
N THR A 32 3.75 -2.40 -6.35
CA THR A 32 3.92 -3.80 -6.71
C THR A 32 2.65 -4.55 -6.30
N ILE A 33 2.03 -5.21 -7.27
CA ILE A 33 0.82 -6.01 -7.07
C ILE A 33 1.15 -7.46 -7.40
N ARG A 34 0.72 -8.38 -6.54
CA ARG A 34 0.64 -9.81 -6.87
C ARG A 34 -0.81 -10.16 -7.09
N SER A 35 -1.13 -10.80 -8.21
CA SER A 35 -2.50 -11.19 -8.53
C SER A 35 -2.60 -12.52 -9.26
N GLY A 36 -3.74 -13.18 -9.05
CA GLY A 36 -4.22 -14.34 -9.80
C GLY A 36 -5.71 -14.17 -10.07
N ALA A 37 -6.56 -15.00 -9.44
CA ALA A 37 -8.01 -14.81 -9.48
C ALA A 37 -8.50 -13.61 -8.63
N ALA A 38 -7.68 -13.16 -7.69
CA ALA A 38 -7.89 -11.99 -6.86
C ALA A 38 -6.55 -11.25 -6.67
N ILE A 39 -6.57 -10.14 -5.91
CA ILE A 39 -5.34 -9.50 -5.45
C ILE A 39 -4.79 -10.31 -4.28
N ASP A 40 -3.61 -10.89 -4.46
CA ASP A 40 -2.93 -11.69 -3.46
C ASP A 40 -2.13 -10.82 -2.49
N ALA A 41 -1.46 -9.77 -3.00
CA ALA A 41 -0.74 -8.81 -2.17
C ALA A 41 -0.52 -7.46 -2.87
N ILE A 42 -0.34 -6.41 -2.05
CA ILE A 42 0.10 -5.09 -2.49
C ILE A 42 1.30 -4.62 -1.66
N ALA A 43 2.31 -4.06 -2.31
CA ALA A 43 3.40 -3.31 -1.71
C ALA A 43 3.62 -2.01 -2.49
N PHE A 44 4.24 -1.01 -1.87
CA PHE A 44 4.59 0.23 -2.55
C PHE A 44 5.76 0.93 -1.86
N THR A 45 6.51 1.72 -2.64
CA THR A 45 7.47 2.68 -2.08
C THR A 45 6.97 4.10 -2.22
N TYR A 46 7.28 4.95 -1.25
CA TYR A 46 6.88 6.35 -1.24
C TYR A 46 7.90 7.22 -0.48
N ILE A 47 7.93 8.51 -0.81
CA ILE A 47 8.63 9.52 0.00
C ILE A 47 7.66 10.03 1.07
N GLY A 48 8.05 9.91 2.33
CA GLY A 48 7.29 10.37 3.48
C GLY A 48 7.37 11.88 3.70
N THR A 49 6.55 12.38 4.63
CA THR A 49 6.65 13.77 5.10
C THR A 49 7.96 14.07 5.83
N ASP A 50 8.68 13.03 6.27
CA ASP A 50 10.04 13.12 6.81
C ASP A 50 11.13 13.25 5.73
N GLY A 51 10.75 13.24 4.45
CA GLY A 51 11.65 13.37 3.31
C GLY A 51 12.41 12.08 2.96
N LYS A 52 12.15 10.96 3.63
CA LYS A 52 12.81 9.68 3.38
C LYS A 52 11.95 8.77 2.51
N GLU A 53 12.58 7.81 1.84
CA GLU A 53 11.87 6.73 1.17
C GLU A 53 11.45 5.66 2.20
N HIS A 54 10.21 5.20 2.07
CA HIS A 54 9.58 4.19 2.91
C HIS A 54 9.05 3.05 2.05
N LEU A 55 9.15 1.84 2.56
CA LEU A 55 8.53 0.64 2.00
C LEU A 55 7.29 0.29 2.81
N ALA A 56 6.15 0.11 2.12
CA ALA A 56 4.91 -0.38 2.70
C ALA A 56 4.55 -1.75 2.10
N GLY A 57 4.09 -2.67 2.95
CA GLY A 57 3.79 -4.03 2.56
C GLY A 57 5.03 -4.92 2.38
N PRO A 58 4.89 -6.08 1.71
CA PRO A 58 3.65 -6.58 1.10
C PRO A 58 2.57 -6.89 2.14
N TRP A 59 1.35 -6.43 1.87
CA TRP A 59 0.16 -6.81 2.64
C TRP A 59 -0.63 -7.81 1.81
N GLY A 60 -0.76 -9.03 2.33
CA GLY A 60 -1.36 -10.16 1.63
C GLY A 60 -0.47 -11.41 1.67
N GLY A 61 -0.78 -12.39 0.83
CA GLY A 61 -0.11 -13.69 0.75
C GLY A 61 0.93 -13.81 -0.37
N GLY A 62 1.60 -14.95 -0.42
CA GLY A 62 2.61 -15.28 -1.45
C GLY A 62 2.04 -15.79 -2.79
N GLY A 63 0.71 -15.88 -2.93
CA GLY A 63 0.05 -16.27 -4.17
C GLY A 63 0.23 -15.26 -5.31
N GLY A 64 -0.41 -15.53 -6.44
CA GLY A 64 -0.38 -14.67 -7.63
C GLY A 64 0.99 -14.50 -8.27
N ASN A 65 1.01 -13.84 -9.43
CA ASN A 65 2.24 -13.42 -10.11
C ASN A 65 2.43 -11.90 -10.00
N PRO A 66 3.68 -11.42 -9.89
CA PRO A 66 3.97 -9.98 -9.84
C PRO A 66 3.92 -9.28 -11.21
N THR A 67 3.70 -10.02 -12.31
CA THR A 67 3.84 -9.53 -13.69
C THR A 67 2.76 -10.10 -14.64
N THR A 68 1.55 -10.34 -14.16
CA THR A 68 0.46 -10.82 -15.02
C THR A 68 0.18 -9.88 -16.19
#